data_AF-A0A089HWU1-F1
#
_entry.id   AF-A0A089HWU1-F1
#
_cell.length_a   1.000
_cell.length_b   1.000
_cell.length_c   1.000
_cell.angle_alpha   90.00
_cell.angle_beta   90.00
_cell.angle_gamma   90.00
#
_symmetry.space_group_name_H-M   'P 1'
#
loop_
_entity.id
_entity.type
_entity.pdbx_description
1 polymer ?
#
loop_
_entity_poly.entity_id
_entity_poly.type
_entity_poly.pdbx_seq_one_letter_code
_entity_poly.pdbx_strand_id
1 'polypeptide(L)'
;MPDWLKDRWEAGNNFNKENRPRYPYNEVELEAKEVGGKKFVVDSYVPNKEIVSRKFTQLSEVKESTAIGYLRELTQKYSSGSKVSNGPFNPNALKGGRLKGELILEIPVQNKPIPQSVLDEATKNKITIRDINGKVYN
;
A
#
# COMPACT_ATOMS: atom_id res chain seq x y z
N MET A 1 12.43 -23.54 4.88
CA MET A 1 12.40 -22.08 5.13
C MET A 1 12.59 -21.90 6.63
N PRO A 2 13.44 -20.99 7.13
CA PRO A 2 13.64 -20.81 8.57
C PRO A 2 12.34 -20.38 9.28
N ASP A 3 12.11 -20.86 10.50
CA ASP A 3 10.84 -20.64 11.23
C ASP A 3 10.53 -19.16 11.45
N TRP A 4 11.53 -18.36 11.85
CA TRP A 4 11.38 -16.91 12.03
C TRP A 4 10.93 -16.17 10.74
N LEU A 5 11.27 -16.71 9.56
CA LEU A 5 10.86 -16.13 8.28
C LEU A 5 9.41 -16.50 7.95
N LYS A 6 8.98 -17.70 8.35
CA LYS A 6 7.60 -18.16 8.21
C LYS A 6 6.66 -17.35 9.10
N ASP A 7 7.03 -17.14 10.36
CA ASP A 7 6.25 -16.38 11.32
C ASP A 7 6.05 -14.93 10.86
N ARG A 8 7.12 -14.30 10.35
CA ARG A 8 7.03 -12.93 9.80
C ARG A 8 6.09 -12.86 8.59
N TRP A 9 6.11 -13.88 7.73
CA TRP A 9 5.26 -13.92 6.55
C TRP A 9 3.79 -14.15 6.92
N GLU A 10 3.52 -15.05 7.86
CA GLU A 10 2.18 -15.28 8.40
C GLU A 10 1.63 -14.03 9.10
N ALA A 11 2.45 -13.33 9.90
CA ALA A 11 2.04 -12.09 10.56
C ALA A 11 1.67 -10.99 9.55
N GLY A 12 2.44 -10.86 8.45
CA GLY A 12 2.10 -9.94 7.36
C GLY A 12 0.78 -10.30 6.66
N ASN A 13 0.54 -11.59 6.41
CA ASN A 13 -0.70 -12.06 5.80
C ASN A 13 -1.91 -11.84 6.71
N ASN A 14 -1.76 -12.10 8.01
CA ASN A 14 -2.80 -11.85 9.01
C ASN A 14 -3.10 -10.35 9.13
N PHE A 15 -2.08 -9.50 9.19
CA PHE A 15 -2.24 -8.05 9.16
C PHE A 15 -3.01 -7.59 7.91
N ASN A 16 -2.73 -8.18 6.74
CA ASN A 16 -3.48 -7.89 5.53
C ASN A 16 -4.95 -8.37 5.67
N LYS A 17 -5.18 -9.60 6.13
CA LYS A 17 -6.53 -10.16 6.27
C LYS A 17 -7.41 -9.37 7.24
N GLU A 18 -6.87 -8.99 8.39
CA GLU A 18 -7.58 -8.26 9.45
C GLU A 18 -8.02 -6.86 9.01
N ASN A 19 -7.23 -6.20 8.16
CA ASN A 19 -7.50 -4.82 7.75
C ASN A 19 -8.32 -4.71 6.45
N ARG A 20 -8.54 -5.82 5.70
CA ARG A 20 -9.36 -5.82 4.47
C ARG A 20 -10.81 -5.32 4.68
N PRO A 21 -11.54 -5.72 5.76
CA PRO A 21 -12.95 -5.33 5.95
C PRO A 21 -13.19 -3.82 6.08
N ARG A 22 -12.13 -3.03 6.28
CA ARG A 22 -12.21 -1.57 6.43
C ARG A 22 -12.41 -0.84 5.11
N TYR A 23 -12.26 -1.55 3.99
CA TYR A 23 -12.26 -0.96 2.66
C TYR A 23 -13.31 -1.61 1.76
N PRO A 24 -13.95 -0.84 0.85
CA PRO A 24 -14.98 -1.35 -0.03
C PRO A 24 -14.43 -2.30 -1.10
N TYR A 25 -13.18 -2.09 -1.54
CA TYR A 25 -12.52 -2.93 -2.51
C TYR A 25 -11.12 -3.30 -2.02
N ASN A 26 -10.77 -4.57 -2.18
CA ASN A 26 -9.50 -5.15 -1.74
C ASN A 26 -8.88 -5.91 -2.91
N GLU A 27 -7.56 -6.00 -2.92
CA GLU A 27 -6.80 -6.78 -3.91
C GLU A 27 -7.15 -6.41 -5.36
N VAL A 28 -7.15 -5.10 -5.67
CA VAL A 28 -7.52 -4.59 -6.99
C VAL A 28 -6.37 -4.78 -7.98
N GLU A 29 -6.56 -5.60 -9.01
CA GLU A 29 -5.57 -5.87 -10.05
C GLU A 29 -5.51 -4.71 -11.06
N LEU A 30 -4.29 -4.27 -11.39
CA LEU A 30 -4.03 -3.26 -12.41
C LEU A 30 -3.65 -3.91 -13.74
N GLU A 31 -3.95 -3.22 -14.83
CA GLU A 31 -3.64 -3.69 -16.18
C GLU A 31 -2.13 -3.62 -16.45
N ALA A 32 -1.52 -4.78 -16.65
CA ALA A 32 -0.07 -4.92 -16.83
C ALA A 32 0.50 -4.11 -18.01
N LYS A 33 -0.30 -3.84 -19.05
CA LYS A 33 0.15 -3.15 -20.27
C LYS A 33 0.51 -1.67 -20.04
N GLU A 34 -0.06 -1.01 -19.03
CA GLU A 34 0.26 0.39 -18.71
C GLU A 34 1.42 0.51 -17.70
N VAL A 35 1.86 -0.59 -17.07
CA VAL A 35 2.90 -0.57 -16.02
C VAL A 35 4.06 -1.53 -16.35
N GLY A 36 4.54 -1.47 -17.60
CA GLY A 36 5.75 -2.19 -18.03
C GLY A 36 5.60 -3.71 -18.13
N GLY A 37 4.39 -4.23 -18.35
CA GLY A 37 4.10 -5.65 -18.51
C GLY A 37 3.99 -6.44 -17.21
N LYS A 38 4.06 -5.78 -16.05
CA LYS A 38 3.94 -6.43 -14.73
C LYS A 38 2.53 -6.27 -14.15
N LYS A 39 2.00 -7.36 -13.59
CA LYS A 39 0.75 -7.33 -12.84
C LYS A 39 1.00 -6.75 -11.45
N PHE A 40 0.31 -5.65 -11.14
CA PHE A 40 0.30 -5.07 -9.80
C PHE A 40 -1.07 -5.22 -9.18
N VAL A 41 -1.10 -5.41 -7.87
CA VAL A 41 -2.33 -5.52 -7.08
C VAL A 41 -2.26 -4.49 -5.97
N VAL A 42 -3.28 -3.65 -5.85
CA VAL A 42 -3.43 -2.71 -4.73
C VAL A 42 -4.07 -3.45 -3.57
N ASP A 43 -3.54 -3.28 -2.36
CA ASP A 43 -4.06 -3.99 -1.18
C ASP A 43 -5.51 -3.60 -0.88
N SER A 44 -5.82 -2.30 -0.91
CA SER A 44 -7.18 -1.78 -0.78
C SER A 44 -7.41 -0.49 -1.58
N TYR A 45 -8.63 -0.25 -2.03
CA TYR A 45 -8.98 0.92 -2.84
C TYR A 45 -10.35 1.50 -2.46
N VAL A 46 -10.40 2.82 -2.27
CA VAL A 46 -11.64 3.61 -2.15
C VAL A 46 -11.70 4.55 -3.35
N PRO A 47 -12.62 4.34 -4.31
CA PRO A 47 -12.61 5.09 -5.56
C PRO A 47 -12.68 6.60 -5.35
N ASN A 48 -11.81 7.33 -6.05
CA ASN A 48 -11.67 8.78 -5.99
C ASN A 48 -11.23 9.32 -4.61
N LYS A 49 -10.82 8.45 -3.67
CA LYS A 49 -10.46 8.85 -2.31
C LYS A 49 -9.09 8.33 -1.89
N GLU A 50 -8.91 7.01 -1.80
CA GLU A 50 -7.71 6.40 -1.21
C GLU A 50 -7.23 5.20 -2.04
N ILE A 51 -5.93 5.15 -2.30
CA ILE A 51 -5.22 4.00 -2.85
C ILE A 51 -4.28 3.52 -1.75
N VAL A 52 -4.57 2.38 -1.15
CA VAL A 52 -3.93 1.93 0.08
C VAL A 52 -3.02 0.73 -0.22
N SER A 53 -1.75 0.85 0.16
CA SER A 53 -0.87 -0.30 0.29
C SER A 53 -0.44 -0.48 1.73
N ARG A 54 -0.33 -1.73 2.15
CA ARG A 54 -0.03 -2.10 3.52
C ARG A 54 1.38 -2.63 3.66
N LYS A 55 2.06 -2.21 4.73
CA LYS A 55 3.35 -2.79 5.14
C LYS A 55 3.30 -3.12 6.62
N PHE A 56 3.38 -4.42 6.93
CA PHE A 56 3.54 -4.87 8.31
C PHE A 56 4.99 -4.68 8.76
N THR A 57 5.35 -3.46 9.15
CA THR A 57 6.73 -3.09 9.53
C THR A 57 6.74 -1.89 10.48
N GLN A 58 7.66 -1.92 11.43
CA GLN A 58 8.06 -0.76 12.23
C GLN A 58 9.08 0.04 11.42
N LEU A 59 8.70 1.20 10.88
CA LEU A 59 9.54 2.02 10.00
C LEU A 59 10.81 2.52 10.71
N SER A 60 10.75 2.66 12.04
CA SER A 60 11.89 2.99 12.89
C SER A 60 12.90 1.83 13.07
N GLU A 61 12.52 0.60 12.74
CA GLU A 61 13.35 -0.60 12.96
C GLU A 61 13.98 -1.14 11.67
N VAL A 62 13.62 -0.56 10.53
CA VAL A 62 14.28 -0.84 9.25
C VAL A 62 15.28 0.25 8.91
N LYS A 63 16.16 -0.05 7.95
CA LYS A 63 17.03 0.98 7.37
C LYS A 63 16.14 2.04 6.72
N GLU A 64 16.52 3.30 6.89
CA GLU A 64 15.82 4.44 6.30
C GLU A 64 15.64 4.29 4.78
N SER A 65 16.68 3.82 4.08
CA SER A 65 16.62 3.54 2.64
C SER A 65 15.58 2.47 2.28
N THR A 66 15.29 1.53 3.17
CA THR A 66 14.23 0.54 3.00
C THR A 66 12.85 1.17 3.16
N ALA A 67 12.65 2.02 4.17
CA ALA A 67 11.39 2.74 4.36
C ALA A 67 11.09 3.69 3.18
N ILE A 68 12.09 4.45 2.72
CA ILE A 68 12.00 5.28 1.51
C ILE A 68 11.73 4.41 0.27
N GLY A 69 12.32 3.22 0.20
CA GLY A 69 12.04 2.24 -0.84
C GLY A 69 10.56 1.88 -0.93
N TYR A 70 9.88 1.70 0.21
CA TYR A 70 8.43 1.43 0.22
C TYR A 70 7.62 2.59 -0.37
N LEU A 71 7.97 3.84 -0.05
CA LEU A 71 7.32 5.03 -0.61
C LEU A 71 7.52 5.13 -2.12
N ARG A 72 8.73 4.86 -2.60
CA ARG A 72 9.05 4.84 -4.04
C ARG A 72 8.34 3.73 -4.79
N GLU A 73 8.24 2.54 -4.18
CA GLU A 73 7.44 1.45 -4.76
C GLU A 73 5.97 1.87 -4.90
N LEU A 74 5.42 2.58 -3.93
CA LEU A 74 4.04 3.04 -3.95
C LEU A 74 3.77 3.98 -5.13
N THR A 75 4.63 4.98 -5.33
CA THR A 75 4.49 5.93 -6.45
C THR A 75 4.71 5.27 -7.80
N GLN A 76 5.65 4.33 -7.90
CA GLN A 76 5.95 3.62 -9.15
C GLN A 76 4.85 2.64 -9.55
N LYS A 77 4.32 1.88 -8.58
CA LYS A 77 3.33 0.81 -8.84
C LYS A 77 1.92 1.36 -9.03
N TYR A 78 1.58 2.43 -8.31
CA TYR A 78 0.20 2.91 -8.18
C TYR A 78 0.04 4.36 -8.61
N SER A 79 0.80 4.79 -9.62
CA SER A 79 0.66 6.13 -10.19
C SER A 79 -0.81 6.42 -10.52
N SER A 80 -1.29 7.59 -10.07
CA SER A 80 -2.65 8.03 -10.34
C SER A 80 -2.90 8.01 -11.85
N GLY A 81 -3.98 7.36 -12.26
CA GLY A 81 -4.28 7.09 -13.66
C GLY A 81 -4.05 5.65 -14.09
N SER A 82 -3.38 4.79 -13.32
CA SER A 82 -3.19 3.37 -13.66
C SER A 82 -4.53 2.68 -13.95
N LYS A 83 -4.66 2.02 -15.10
CA LYS A 83 -5.90 1.34 -15.47
C LYS A 83 -6.15 0.08 -14.64
N VAL A 84 -7.37 -0.07 -14.16
CA VAL A 84 -7.83 -1.27 -13.44
C VAL A 84 -8.14 -2.37 -14.45
N SER A 85 -7.60 -3.57 -14.20
CA SER A 85 -7.78 -4.74 -15.06
C SER A 85 -9.26 -5.09 -15.24
N ASN A 86 -9.64 -5.50 -16.45
CA ASN A 86 -10.96 -6.07 -16.74
C ASN A 86 -11.07 -7.56 -16.33
N GLY A 87 -10.05 -8.09 -15.66
CA GLY A 87 -9.99 -9.48 -15.22
C GLY A 87 -11.17 -9.89 -14.32
N PRO A 88 -11.44 -11.20 -14.21
CA PRO A 88 -12.59 -11.72 -13.47
C PRO A 88 -12.54 -11.41 -11.97
N PHE A 89 -11.35 -11.17 -11.42
CA PHE A 89 -11.12 -10.93 -9.99
C PHE A 89 -11.50 -9.51 -9.55
N ASN A 90 -11.54 -8.55 -10.46
CA ASN A 90 -11.96 -7.20 -10.12
C ASN A 90 -13.49 -7.08 -10.10
N PRO A 91 -14.07 -6.30 -9.17
CA PRO A 91 -15.49 -5.96 -9.19
C PRO A 91 -15.89 -5.23 -10.47
N ASN A 92 -17.08 -5.51 -11.01
CA ASN A 92 -17.57 -4.87 -12.24
C ASN A 92 -17.58 -3.33 -12.16
N ALA A 93 -17.80 -2.78 -10.97
CA ALA A 93 -17.79 -1.33 -10.73
C ALA A 93 -16.42 -0.66 -10.97
N LEU A 94 -15.32 -1.43 -10.93
CA LEU A 94 -13.96 -0.91 -11.11
C LEU A 94 -13.36 -1.24 -12.48
N LYS A 95 -13.89 -2.24 -13.18
CA LYS A 95 -13.33 -2.74 -14.45
C LYS A 95 -13.24 -1.62 -15.48
N GLY A 96 -12.04 -1.45 -16.04
CA GLY A 96 -11.77 -0.47 -17.10
C GLY A 96 -11.68 0.97 -16.60
N GLY A 97 -11.94 1.21 -15.31
CA GLY A 97 -11.67 2.48 -14.66
C GLY A 97 -10.18 2.74 -14.48
N ARG A 98 -9.85 3.91 -13.94
CA ARG A 98 -8.49 4.30 -13.56
C ARG A 98 -8.41 4.51 -12.07
N LEU A 99 -7.27 4.13 -11.46
CA LEU A 99 -6.99 4.46 -10.08
C LEU A 99 -6.94 5.97 -9.91
N LYS A 100 -7.71 6.46 -8.95
CA LYS A 100 -7.72 7.87 -8.56
C LYS A 100 -7.96 7.96 -7.05
N GLY A 101 -7.09 8.70 -6.37
CA GLY A 101 -7.15 8.89 -4.93
C GLY A 101 -5.79 9.28 -4.38
N GLU A 102 -5.76 9.55 -3.08
CA GLU A 102 -4.53 9.80 -2.33
C GLU A 102 -3.78 8.48 -2.09
N LEU A 103 -2.46 8.53 -2.18
CA LEU A 103 -1.61 7.38 -1.92
C LEU A 103 -1.42 7.24 -0.41
N ILE A 104 -1.85 6.11 0.15
CA ILE A 104 -1.74 5.82 1.58
C ILE A 104 -0.79 4.63 1.78
N LEU A 105 0.26 4.85 2.57
CA LEU A 105 1.05 3.77 3.15
C LEU A 105 0.45 3.45 4.53
N GLU A 106 -0.30 2.34 4.62
CA GLU A 106 -0.89 1.87 5.86
C GLU A 106 0.04 0.91 6.61
N ILE A 107 0.31 1.22 7.88
CA ILE A 107 1.30 0.53 8.72
C ILE A 107 0.70 0.13 10.08
N PRO A 108 1.30 -0.81 10.83
CA PRO A 108 0.92 -1.01 12.22
C PRO A 108 1.24 0.25 13.05
N VAL A 109 0.63 0.37 14.22
CA VAL A 109 0.98 1.41 15.19
C VAL A 109 2.48 1.34 15.46
N GLN A 110 3.15 2.50 15.37
CA GLN A 110 4.59 2.57 15.54
C GLN A 110 4.97 2.68 17.01
N ASN A 111 5.87 1.81 17.44
CA ASN A 111 6.37 1.76 18.83
C ASN A 111 7.39 2.87 19.12
N LYS A 112 8.06 3.38 18.08
CA LYS A 112 9.03 4.47 18.15
C LYS A 112 8.70 5.52 17.08
N PRO A 113 9.18 6.77 17.22
CA PRO A 113 9.01 7.79 16.20
C PRO A 113 9.55 7.33 14.84
N ILE A 114 8.79 7.61 13.78
CA ILE A 114 9.25 7.39 12.41
C ILE A 114 10.36 8.42 12.14
N PRO A 115 11.49 8.03 11.50
CA PRO A 115 12.54 8.98 11.13
C PRO A 115 11.98 10.13 10.28
N GLN A 116 12.35 11.37 10.63
CA GLN A 116 11.79 12.56 9.99
C GLN A 116 11.99 12.57 8.47
N SER A 117 13.14 12.11 7.99
CA SER A 117 13.44 12.02 6.56
C SER A 117 12.48 11.10 5.79
N VAL A 118 11.93 10.05 6.43
CA VAL A 118 10.90 9.19 5.84
C VAL A 118 9.58 9.95 5.71
N LEU A 119 9.22 10.75 6.72
CA LEU A 119 8.02 11.59 6.71
C LEU A 119 8.15 12.69 5.63
N ASP A 120 9.31 13.33 5.54
CA ASP A 120 9.60 14.37 4.56
C ASP A 120 9.52 13.82 3.13
N GLU A 121 10.09 12.63 2.89
CA GLU A 121 10.01 11.97 1.59
C GLU A 121 8.57 11.53 1.26
N ALA A 122 7.78 11.12 2.24
CA ALA A 122 6.37 10.80 2.04
C ALA A 122 5.58 12.05 1.62
N THR A 123 5.74 13.16 2.35
CA THR A 123 5.09 14.44 2.04
C THR A 123 5.50 14.95 0.66
N LYS A 124 6.79 14.89 0.32
CA LYS A 124 7.30 15.25 -1.01
C LYS A 124 6.66 14.43 -2.13
N ASN A 125 6.45 13.14 -1.90
CA ASN A 125 5.83 12.22 -2.87
C ASN A 125 4.29 12.20 -2.80
N LYS A 126 3.67 13.07 -1.97
CA LYS A 126 2.22 13.13 -1.74
C LYS A 126 1.64 11.79 -1.27
N ILE A 127 2.38 11.12 -0.39
CA ILE A 127 1.97 9.90 0.28
C ILE A 127 1.64 10.23 1.73
N THR A 128 0.48 9.78 2.19
CA THR A 128 0.11 9.83 3.60
C THR A 128 0.54 8.54 4.29
N ILE A 129 1.28 8.66 5.38
CA ILE A 129 1.61 7.52 6.25
C ILE A 129 0.58 7.48 7.36
N ARG A 130 -0.22 6.40 7.40
CA ARG A 130 -1.33 6.23 8.35
C ARG A 130 -1.20 4.89 9.06
N ASP A 131 -1.42 4.85 10.38
CA ASP A 131 -1.54 3.56 11.08
C ASP A 131 -2.95 2.95 10.97
N ILE A 132 -3.06 1.70 11.41
CA ILE A 132 -4.35 1.00 11.52
C ILE A 132 -5.35 1.63 12.52
N ASN A 133 -4.98 2.63 13.30
CA ASN A 133 -5.93 3.37 14.14
C ASN A 133 -6.35 4.69 13.47
N GLY A 134 -5.88 4.96 12.25
CA GLY A 134 -6.16 6.17 11.50
C GLY A 134 -5.25 7.35 11.85
N LYS A 135 -4.23 7.15 12.70
CA LYS A 135 -3.26 8.21 13.01
C LYS A 135 -2.39 8.47 11.80
N VAL A 136 -2.34 9.73 11.37
CA VAL A 136 -1.44 10.21 10.32
C VAL A 136 -0.15 10.72 10.96
N TYR A 137 0.99 10.44 10.32
CA TYR A 137 2.31 10.79 10.87
C TYR A 137 3.02 11.95 10.17
N ASN A 138 2.60 12.35 8.96
CA ASN A 138 3.24 13.38 8.16
C ASN A 138 2.31 14.54 7.79
#